data_AF-A0A350MTL9-F1
#
_entry.id   AF-A0A350MTL9-F1
#
_cell.length_a   1.000
_cell.length_b   1.000
_cell.length_c   1.000
_cell.angle_alpha   90.00
_cell.angle_beta   90.00
_cell.angle_gamma   90.00
#
_symmetry.space_group_name_H-M   'P 1'
#
loop_
_entity.id
_entity.type
_entity.pdbx_description
1 polymer ?
#
loop_
_entity_poly.entity_id
_entity_poly.type
_entity_poly.pdbx_seq_one_letter_code
_entity_poly.pdbx_strand_id
1 'polypeptide(L)'
;MPILLDLLLVVPALLIAVTVHEYSHGKVADLLGDPTPCHSGRLSLNPLSHLDFLGSLMIFLVHIGWAKPVPINPNYFKDPNRGMMYVGLAGPLSNLVMAFLAAFPLRVGLVVPHSLLYFVFLYII
;
A
#
# COMPACT_ATOMS: atom_id res chain seq x y z
N MET A 1 28.23 -6.45 3.38
CA MET A 1 27.24 -7.19 4.19
C MET A 1 26.08 -6.36 4.78
N PRO A 2 25.94 -5.02 4.66
CA PRO A 2 24.72 -4.33 5.11
C PRO A 2 23.57 -4.39 4.09
N ILE A 3 23.87 -4.28 2.79
CA ILE A 3 22.86 -4.20 1.70
C ILE A 3 21.86 -5.37 1.70
N LEU A 4 22.33 -6.61 1.91
CA LEU A 4 21.45 -7.77 1.87
C LEU A 4 20.46 -7.76 3.04
N LEU A 5 20.92 -7.35 4.22
CA LEU A 5 20.07 -7.25 5.41
C LEU A 5 19.04 -6.14 5.25
N ASP A 6 19.44 -4.99 4.71
CA ASP A 6 18.54 -3.86 4.42
C ASP A 6 17.44 -4.30 3.44
N LEU A 7 17.79 -4.99 2.36
CA LEU A 7 16.83 -5.45 1.35
C LEU A 7 15.84 -6.48 1.92
N LEU A 8 16.30 -7.34 2.83
CA LEU A 8 15.48 -8.34 3.52
C LEU A 8 14.42 -7.71 4.43
N LEU A 9 14.64 -6.47 4.89
CA LEU A 9 13.72 -5.74 5.76
C LEU A 9 12.82 -4.77 4.99
N VAL A 10 13.39 -4.06 4.02
CA VAL A 10 12.68 -3.05 3.23
C VAL A 10 11.65 -3.69 2.32
N VAL A 11 12.02 -4.77 1.62
CA VAL A 11 11.13 -5.38 0.62
C VAL A 11 9.82 -5.87 1.26
N PRO A 12 9.81 -6.64 2.36
CA PRO A 12 8.56 -7.03 3.00
C PRO A 12 7.72 -5.85 3.51
N ALA A 13 8.36 -4.84 4.13
CA ALA A 13 7.67 -3.65 4.62
C ALA A 13 6.99 -2.88 3.48
N LEU A 14 7.71 -2.67 2.38
CA LEU A 14 7.20 -1.99 1.20
C LEU A 14 6.08 -2.79 0.52
N LEU A 15 6.23 -4.11 0.42
CA LEU A 15 5.17 -4.97 -0.11
C LEU A 15 3.90 -4.89 0.72
N ILE A 16 3.99 -4.89 2.05
CA ILE A 16 2.83 -4.71 2.93
C ILE A 16 2.21 -3.33 2.72
N ALA A 17 3.02 -2.27 2.72
CA ALA A 17 2.54 -0.90 2.56
C ALA A 17 1.79 -0.71 1.24
N VAL A 18 2.39 -1.10 0.11
CA VAL A 18 1.76 -1.02 -1.22
C VAL A 18 0.51 -1.89 -1.32
N THR A 19 0.53 -3.09 -0.73
CA THR A 19 -0.64 -3.99 -0.74
C THR A 19 -1.83 -3.36 -0.04
N VAL A 20 -1.63 -2.82 1.16
CA VAL A 20 -2.70 -2.18 1.93
C VAL A 20 -3.14 -0.89 1.24
N HIS A 21 -2.23 -0.14 0.63
CA HIS A 21 -2.52 1.07 -0.15
C HIS A 21 -3.48 0.79 -1.31
N GLU A 22 -3.10 -0.13 -2.20
CA GLU A 22 -3.91 -0.50 -3.36
C GLU A 22 -5.21 -1.21 -2.95
N TYR A 23 -5.14 -2.09 -1.95
CA TYR A 23 -6.34 -2.71 -1.38
C TYR A 23 -7.32 -1.67 -0.86
N SER A 24 -6.85 -0.60 -0.22
CA SER A 24 -7.70 0.46 0.33
C SER A 24 -8.40 1.26 -0.76
N HIS A 25 -7.72 1.57 -1.88
CA HIS A 25 -8.37 2.15 -3.06
C HIS A 25 -9.52 1.26 -3.55
N GLY A 26 -9.23 -0.02 -3.76
CA GLY A 26 -10.24 -0.98 -4.20
C GLY A 26 -11.39 -1.13 -3.21
N LYS A 27 -11.09 -1.17 -1.91
CA LYS A 27 -12.11 -1.38 -0.88
C LYS A 27 -13.05 -0.20 -0.73
N VAL A 28 -12.54 1.03 -0.84
CA VAL A 28 -13.39 2.22 -0.83
C VAL A 28 -14.25 2.28 -2.09
N ALA A 29 -13.72 1.93 -3.26
CA ALA A 29 -14.51 1.86 -4.50
C ALA A 29 -15.65 0.81 -4.39
N ASP A 30 -15.35 -0.38 -3.86
CA ASP A 30 -16.31 -1.45 -3.57
C ASP A 30 -17.42 -0.99 -2.61
N LEU A 31 -17.05 -0.31 -1.51
CA LEU A 31 -18.01 0.24 -0.54
C LEU A 31 -18.88 1.36 -1.13
N LEU A 32 -18.37 2.09 -2.13
CA LEU A 32 -19.12 3.10 -2.88
C LEU A 32 -19.98 2.51 -4.00
N GLY A 33 -19.92 1.20 -4.22
CA GLY A 33 -20.78 0.45 -5.13
C GLY A 33 -20.13 0.02 -6.44
N ASP A 34 -18.82 0.24 -6.63
CA ASP A 34 -18.10 -0.24 -7.82
C ASP A 34 -17.61 -1.68 -7.63
N PRO A 35 -18.19 -2.68 -8.33
CA PRO A 35 -17.76 -4.08 -8.20
C PRO A 35 -16.47 -4.39 -8.96
N THR A 36 -15.92 -3.44 -9.73
CA THR A 36 -14.77 -3.65 -10.63
C THR A 36 -13.51 -4.13 -9.90
N PRO A 37 -13.10 -3.58 -8.74
CA PRO A 37 -11.96 -4.10 -7.97
C PRO A 37 -12.17 -5.55 -7.50
N CYS A 38 -13.39 -5.93 -7.14
CA CYS A 38 -13.70 -7.29 -6.71
C CYS A 38 -13.58 -8.27 -7.89
N HIS A 39 -14.24 -7.97 -9.01
CA HIS A 39 -14.24 -8.83 -10.20
C HIS A 39 -12.87 -8.98 -10.85
N SER A 40 -12.00 -7.97 -10.72
CA SER A 40 -10.62 -8.02 -11.20
C SER A 40 -9.65 -8.71 -10.23
N GLY A 41 -10.13 -9.24 -9.10
CA GLY A 41 -9.30 -9.90 -8.08
C GLY A 41 -8.40 -8.96 -7.29
N ARG A 42 -8.75 -7.67 -7.24
CA ARG A 42 -7.93 -6.60 -6.65
C ARG A 42 -8.28 -6.30 -5.20
N LEU A 43 -9.39 -6.85 -4.70
CA LEU A 43 -9.68 -6.93 -3.27
C LEU A 43 -8.93 -8.11 -2.62
N SER A 44 -7.61 -8.11 -2.71
CA SER A 44 -6.72 -9.17 -2.21
C SER A 44 -5.63 -8.57 -1.32
N LEU A 45 -5.26 -9.25 -0.24
CA LEU A 45 -4.08 -8.93 0.58
C LEU A 45 -2.85 -9.72 0.16
N ASN A 46 -2.90 -10.41 -0.99
CA ASN A 46 -1.72 -11.02 -1.60
C ASN A 46 -0.88 -9.92 -2.28
N PRO A 47 0.37 -9.65 -1.85
CA PRO A 47 1.20 -8.59 -2.43
C PRO A 47 1.49 -8.82 -3.92
N LEU A 48 1.58 -10.08 -4.35
CA LEU A 48 1.81 -10.41 -5.76
C LEU A 48 0.66 -9.95 -6.66
N SER A 49 -0.56 -9.81 -6.11
CA SER A 49 -1.69 -9.29 -6.87
C SER A 49 -1.50 -7.81 -7.24
N HIS A 50 -0.70 -7.05 -6.49
CA HIS A 50 -0.53 -5.60 -6.65
C HIS A 50 0.77 -5.20 -7.35
N LEU A 51 1.68 -6.14 -7.59
CA LEU A 51 2.92 -5.87 -8.32
C LEU A 51 2.67 -5.81 -9.83
N ASP A 52 3.27 -4.81 -10.47
CA ASP A 52 3.42 -4.77 -11.92
C ASP A 52 4.78 -5.35 -12.30
N PHE A 53 4.83 -6.27 -13.26
CA PHE A 53 6.10 -6.92 -13.64
C PHE A 53 7.09 -5.91 -14.25
N LEU A 54 6.61 -5.04 -15.14
CA LEU A 54 7.46 -4.01 -15.74
C LEU A 54 7.85 -2.96 -14.71
N GLY A 55 6.89 -2.48 -13.92
CA GLY A 55 7.15 -1.53 -12.84
C GLY A 55 8.17 -2.06 -11.82
N SER A 56 8.06 -3.34 -11.44
CA SER A 56 9.02 -4.00 -10.55
C SER A 56 10.40 -4.15 -11.20
N LEU A 57 10.46 -4.46 -12.49
CA LEU A 57 11.72 -4.54 -13.23
C LEU A 57 12.41 -3.17 -13.36
N MET A 58 11.63 -2.10 -13.57
CA MET A 58 12.17 -0.74 -13.70
C MET A 58 12.87 -0.26 -12.44
N ILE A 59 12.51 -0.78 -11.25
CA ILE A 59 13.23 -0.47 -10.00
C ILE A 59 14.71 -0.85 -10.12
N PHE A 60 15.03 -1.97 -10.78
CA PHE A 60 16.41 -2.42 -10.93
C PHE A 60 17.16 -1.71 -12.05
N LEU A 61 16.45 -1.24 -13.08
CA LEU A 61 17.08 -0.60 -14.24
C LEU A 61 17.29 0.90 -14.04
N VAL A 62 16.30 1.58 -13.46
CA VAL A 62 16.25 3.05 -13.39
C VAL A 62 15.90 3.57 -12.00
N HIS A 63 15.80 2.71 -10.98
CA HIS A 63 15.45 3.08 -9.59
C HIS A 63 14.06 3.74 -9.44
N ILE A 64 13.17 3.54 -10.42
CA ILE A 64 11.79 4.01 -10.41
C ILE A 64 10.90 2.79 -10.68
N GLY A 65 9.82 2.64 -9.90
CA GLY A 65 8.83 1.59 -10.11
C GLY A 65 7.44 2.03 -9.69
N TRP A 66 6.45 1.22 -10.04
CA TRP A 66 5.04 1.46 -9.72
C TRP A 66 4.33 0.15 -9.40
N ALA A 67 3.27 0.25 -8.62
CA ALA A 67 2.34 -0.84 -8.42
C ALA A 67 1.46 -1.02 -9.66
N LYS A 68 0.94 -2.23 -9.85
CA LYS A 68 -0.16 -2.44 -10.80
C LYS A 68 -1.35 -1.64 -10.25
N PRO A 69 -2.02 -0.79 -11.03
CA PRO A 69 -3.12 0.01 -10.51
C PRO A 69 -4.40 -0.81 -10.29
N VAL A 70 -5.22 -0.43 -9.32
CA VAL A 70 -6.57 -0.98 -9.14
C VAL A 70 -7.54 -0.34 -10.14
N PRO A 71 -8.28 -1.13 -10.95
CA PRO A 71 -9.28 -0.60 -11.87
C PRO A 71 -10.50 -0.13 -11.10
N ILE A 72 -10.93 1.10 -11.40
CA ILE A 72 -12.07 1.77 -10.77
C ILE A 72 -12.98 2.30 -11.87
N ASN A 73 -14.29 2.12 -11.71
CA ASN A 73 -15.31 2.63 -12.62
C ASN A 73 -16.20 3.67 -11.91
N PRO A 74 -15.98 4.97 -12.18
CA PRO A 74 -16.71 6.06 -11.51
C PRO A 74 -18.22 6.08 -11.76
N ASN A 75 -18.69 5.40 -12.82
CA ASN A 75 -20.11 5.38 -13.18
C ASN A 75 -21.00 4.66 -12.16
N TYR A 76 -20.40 3.85 -11.27
CA TYR A 76 -21.13 3.22 -10.17
C TYR A 76 -21.34 4.15 -8.97
N PHE A 77 -20.60 5.25 -8.87
CA PHE A 77 -20.70 6.16 -7.75
C PHE A 77 -21.93 7.07 -7.88
N LYS A 78 -22.60 7.35 -6.76
CA LYS A 78 -23.71 8.32 -6.71
C LYS A 78 -23.28 9.72 -7.17
N ASP A 79 -22.05 10.10 -6.84
CA ASP A 79 -21.37 11.31 -7.31
C ASP A 79 -19.97 10.89 -7.78
N PRO A 80 -19.68 10.85 -9.09
CA PRO A 80 -18.40 10.42 -9.62
C PRO A 80 -17.21 11.22 -9.09
N ASN A 81 -17.37 12.52 -8.88
CA ASN A 81 -16.28 13.39 -8.43
C ASN A 81 -15.93 13.11 -6.97
N ARG A 82 -16.95 13.05 -6.10
CA ARG A 82 -16.74 12.72 -4.68
C ARG A 82 -16.25 11.30 -4.50
N GLY A 83 -16.81 10.35 -5.26
CA GLY A 83 -16.39 8.95 -5.21
C GLY A 83 -14.91 8.80 -5.58
N MET A 84 -14.47 9.42 -6.68
CA MET A 84 -13.06 9.43 -7.07
C MET A 84 -12.16 10.12 -6.04
N MET A 85 -12.62 11.20 -5.41
CA MET A 85 -11.88 11.85 -4.32
C MET A 85 -11.68 10.92 -3.12
N TYR A 86 -12.74 10.25 -2.65
CA TYR A 86 -12.64 9.32 -1.52
C TYR A 86 -11.75 8.13 -1.84
N VAL A 87 -11.89 7.56 -3.05
CA VAL A 87 -11.03 6.47 -3.50
C VAL A 87 -9.59 6.96 -3.55
N GLY A 88 -9.29 8.10 -4.17
CA GLY A 88 -7.93 8.64 -4.26
C GLY A 88 -7.26 8.92 -2.91
N LEU A 89 -8.03 9.26 -1.87
CA LEU A 89 -7.51 9.45 -0.51
C LEU A 89 -7.32 8.15 0.27
N ALA A 90 -7.99 7.07 -0.12
CA ALA A 90 -8.01 5.81 0.63
C ALA A 90 -6.61 5.20 0.82
N GLY A 91 -5.83 5.11 -0.25
CA GLY A 91 -4.46 4.62 -0.22
C GLY A 91 -3.57 5.44 0.73
N PRO A 92 -3.39 6.76 0.51
CA PRO A 92 -2.58 7.61 1.39
C PRO A 92 -3.03 7.57 2.86
N LEU A 93 -4.34 7.60 3.14
CA LEU A 93 -4.84 7.51 4.51
C LEU A 93 -4.51 6.15 5.15
N SER A 94 -4.53 5.06 4.38
CA SER A 94 -4.16 3.74 4.89
C SER A 94 -2.68 3.67 5.28
N ASN A 95 -1.78 4.30 4.52
CA ASN A 95 -0.37 4.42 4.89
C ASN A 95 -0.19 5.22 6.18
N LEU A 96 -0.89 6.35 6.33
CA LEU A 96 -0.87 7.14 7.56
C LEU A 96 -1.36 6.35 8.77
N VAL A 97 -2.42 5.55 8.61
CA VAL A 97 -2.91 4.66 9.67
C VAL A 97 -1.89 3.59 9.99
N MET A 98 -1.28 2.93 9.00
CA MET A 98 -0.23 1.93 9.24
C MET A 98 0.98 2.53 9.94
N ALA A 99 1.43 3.72 9.51
CA ALA A 99 2.50 4.45 10.15
C ALA A 99 2.14 4.76 11.61
N PHE A 100 0.93 5.28 11.88
CA PHE A 100 0.49 5.53 13.25
C PHE A 100 0.49 4.26 14.11
N LEU A 101 -0.04 3.15 13.60
CA LEU A 101 -0.09 1.86 14.30
C LEU A 101 1.31 1.29 14.57
N ALA A 102 2.27 1.52 13.66
CA ALA A 102 3.66 1.12 13.85
C ALA A 102 4.40 2.04 14.84
N ALA A 103 4.15 3.34 14.84
CA ALA A 103 4.81 4.32 15.71
C ALA A 103 4.30 4.27 17.15
N PHE A 104 2.99 4.08 17.33
CA PHE A 104 2.35 4.27 18.63
C PHE A 104 2.97 3.38 19.73
N PRO A 105 3.16 2.06 19.53
CA PRO A 105 3.79 1.19 20.54
C PRO A 105 5.23 1.57 20.87
N LEU A 106 6.00 2.06 19.90
CA LEU A 106 7.35 2.57 20.11
C LEU A 106 7.33 3.84 20.97
N ARG A 107 6.38 4.75 20.69
CA ARG A 107 6.24 6.02 21.40
C ARG A 107 5.83 5.83 22.86
N VAL A 108 4.99 4.85 23.16
CA VAL A 108 4.53 4.57 24.53
C VAL A 108 5.40 3.56 25.28
N GLY A 109 6.54 3.14 24.70
CA GLY A 109 7.50 2.26 25.34
C GLY A 109 7.04 0.80 25.48
N LEU A 110 6.00 0.39 24.75
CA LEU A 110 5.53 -1.01 24.70
C LEU A 110 6.49 -1.91 23.92
N VAL A 111 7.30 -1.31 23.04
CA VAL A 111 8.30 -2.00 22.22
C VAL A 111 9.61 -1.23 22.30
N VAL A 112 10.70 -1.91 22.65
CA VAL A 112 12.04 -1.32 22.63
C VAL A 112 12.51 -1.21 21.18
N PRO A 113 12.82 0.00 20.67
CA PRO A 113 13.25 0.17 19.29
C PRO A 113 14.57 -0.58 19.08
N HIS A 114 14.46 -1.73 18.42
CA HIS A 114 15.61 -2.35 17.77
C HIS A 114 15.80 -1.64 16.43
N SER A 115 17.04 -1.55 15.94
CA SER A 115 17.36 -0.94 14.63
C SER A 115 16.42 -1.44 13.53
N LEU A 116 16.06 -2.73 13.57
CA LEU A 116 15.09 -3.41 12.70
C LEU A 116 13.71 -2.73 12.61
N LEU A 117 13.10 -2.38 13.74
CA LEU A 117 11.76 -1.81 13.81
C LEU A 117 11.74 -0.36 13.34
N TYR A 118 12.83 0.37 13.61
CA TYR A 118 13.00 1.74 13.13
C TYR A 118 13.16 1.80 11.61
N PHE A 119 13.89 0.85 11.02
CA PHE A 119 14.00 0.77 9.56
C PHE A 119 12.65 0.48 8.90
N VAL A 120 11.91 -0.55 9.35
CA VAL A 120 10.57 -0.85 8.81
C VAL A 120 9.64 0.37 8.89
N PHE A 121 9.73 1.15 9.97
CA PHE A 121 8.94 2.37 10.16
C PHE A 121 9.20 3.45 9.09
N LEU A 122 10.45 3.66 8.68
CA LEU A 122 10.82 4.67 7.68
C LEU A 122 10.27 4.40 6.27
N TYR A 123 9.96 3.14 5.95
CA TYR A 123 9.54 2.73 4.60
C TYR A 123 8.04 2.46 4.46
N ILE A 124 7.27 2.59 5.55
CA ILE A 124 5.79 2.49 5.54
C ILE A 124 5.13 3.85 5.23
N ILE A 125 5.88 4.96 5.35
CA ILE A 125 5.47 6.35 5.06
C ILE A 125 5.81 6.69 3.61
#